data_AF-A0A657AY58-F1
#
_entry.id   AF-A0A657AY58-F1
#
_cell.length_a   1.000
_cell.length_b   1.000
_cell.length_c   1.000
_cell.angle_alpha   90.00
_cell.angle_beta   90.00
_cell.angle_gamma   90.00
#
_symmetry.space_group_name_H-M   'P 1'
#
loop_
_entity.id
_entity.type
_entity.pdbx_description
1 polymer ?
#
loop_
_entity_poly.entity_id
_entity_poly.type
_entity_poly.pdbx_seq_one_letter_code
_entity_poly.pdbx_strand_id
1 'polypeptide(L)'
;MIRYYSDDERRREARMYRSGEIFVELVAPTPDETSSPEIVRCEVLDISATGAQLLADDSMKVGAIHTLVIDLDEYDKNYRLAGEVRWVRTHNDGFLIGFEFLDSEQTGIDDWKGLLANFLN
;
A
#
# COMPACT_ATOMS: atom_id res chain seq x y z
N MET A 1 -20.86 -25.48 18.04
CA MET A 1 -20.52 -24.16 17.48
C MET A 1 -19.01 -24.02 17.58
N ILE A 2 -18.29 -24.31 16.50
CA ILE A 2 -16.82 -24.33 16.51
C ILE A 2 -16.35 -22.98 15.98
N ARG A 3 -15.79 -22.15 16.86
CA ARG A 3 -15.01 -20.97 16.45
C ARG A 3 -13.65 -21.47 15.99
N TYR A 4 -13.38 -21.34 14.71
CA TYR A 4 -12.01 -21.42 14.20
C TYR A 4 -11.31 -20.11 14.57
N TYR A 5 -10.64 -20.07 15.72
CA TYR A 5 -9.53 -19.15 15.88
C TYR A 5 -8.45 -19.67 14.93
N SER A 6 -8.21 -18.94 13.85
CA SER A 6 -7.03 -19.17 13.02
C SER A 6 -5.85 -18.57 13.79
N ASP A 7 -4.92 -19.43 14.23
CA ASP A 7 -3.66 -19.12 14.93
C ASP A 7 -2.65 -18.31 14.07
N ASP A 8 -3.14 -17.49 13.13
CA ASP A 8 -2.32 -16.69 12.20
C ASP A 8 -2.51 -15.18 12.40
N GLU A 9 -2.94 -14.76 13.58
CA GLU A 9 -2.98 -13.35 13.94
C GLU A 9 -1.58 -12.86 14.37
N ARG A 10 -0.61 -12.94 13.44
CA ARG A 10 0.73 -12.33 13.57
C ARG A 10 0.72 -10.81 13.38
N ARG A 11 -0.47 -10.21 13.32
CA ARG A 11 -0.69 -8.82 12.96
C ARG A 11 -0.47 -7.95 14.19
N ARG A 12 0.31 -6.88 14.02
CA ARG A 12 0.64 -5.93 15.10
C ARG A 12 -0.16 -4.64 15.02
N GLU A 13 -0.78 -4.35 13.87
CA GLU A 13 -1.42 -3.06 13.58
C GLU A 13 -2.92 -3.21 13.26
N ALA A 14 -3.69 -2.20 13.64
CA ALA A 14 -5.10 -2.07 13.27
C ALA A 14 -5.26 -1.78 11.77
N ARG A 15 -6.29 -2.35 11.16
CA ARG A 15 -6.67 -2.09 9.75
C ARG A 15 -7.82 -1.12 9.69
N MET A 16 -7.72 -0.17 8.78
CA MET A 16 -8.80 0.71 8.40
C MET A 16 -9.28 0.35 7.01
N TYR A 17 -10.59 0.16 6.89
CA TYR A 17 -11.26 0.08 5.60
C TYR A 17 -11.69 1.50 5.24
N ARG A 18 -11.11 2.03 4.16
CA ARG A 18 -11.35 3.38 3.65
C ARG A 18 -11.36 3.32 2.13
N SER A 19 -12.27 4.07 1.51
CA SER A 19 -12.17 4.39 0.09
C SER A 19 -10.97 5.33 -0.10
N GLY A 20 -10.20 5.05 -1.13
CA GLY A 20 -9.02 5.84 -1.49
C GLY A 20 -8.27 5.16 -2.62
N GLU A 21 -7.32 5.88 -3.18
CA GLU A 21 -6.49 5.40 -4.27
C GLU A 21 -5.02 5.42 -3.86
N ILE A 22 -4.29 4.38 -4.25
CA ILE A 22 -2.84 4.38 -4.16
C ILE A 22 -2.28 4.26 -5.56
N PHE A 23 -1.41 5.20 -5.92
CA PHE A 23 -0.67 5.17 -7.17
C PHE A 23 0.70 4.52 -6.92
N VAL A 24 0.99 3.45 -7.65
CA VAL A 24 2.24 2.68 -7.53
C VAL A 24 3.14 2.99 -8.71
N GLU A 25 4.34 3.51 -8.45
CA GLU A 25 5.37 3.74 -9.47
C GLU A 25 6.09 2.40 -9.77
N LEU A 26 5.87 1.82 -10.95
CA LEU A 26 6.49 0.57 -11.39
C LEU A 26 7.92 0.75 -11.89
N VAL A 27 8.18 1.88 -12.58
CA VAL A 27 9.50 2.24 -13.11
C VAL A 27 9.78 3.70 -12.75
N ALA A 28 10.85 3.93 -12.00
CA ALA A 28 11.38 5.28 -11.81
C ALA A 28 12.24 5.64 -13.03
N PRO A 29 12.02 6.80 -13.70
CA PRO A 29 12.85 7.21 -14.81
C PRO A 29 14.30 7.38 -14.34
N THR A 30 15.24 6.76 -15.05
CA THR A 30 16.66 7.05 -14.85
C THR A 30 17.00 8.44 -15.41
N PRO A 31 18.07 9.12 -14.95
CA PRO A 31 18.40 10.48 -15.39
C PRO A 31 18.56 10.64 -16.91
N ASP A 32 18.89 9.55 -17.61
CA ASP A 32 19.07 9.50 -19.06
C ASP A 32 17.82 9.00 -19.82
N GLU A 33 16.75 8.61 -19.12
CA GLU A 33 15.49 8.15 -19.72
C GLU A 33 14.44 9.27 -19.75
N THR A 34 14.04 9.66 -20.95
CA THR A 34 12.90 10.54 -21.21
C THR A 34 11.52 9.86 -21.06
N SER A 35 11.46 8.58 -20.68
CA SER A 35 10.19 7.87 -20.51
C SER A 35 9.47 8.36 -19.25
N SER A 36 8.18 8.67 -19.38
CA SER A 36 7.33 8.96 -18.22
C SER A 36 7.32 7.77 -17.25
N PRO A 37 7.26 8.00 -15.93
CA PRO A 37 7.12 6.91 -14.97
C PRO A 37 5.88 6.09 -15.29
N GLU A 38 6.02 4.77 -15.24
CA GLU A 38 4.88 3.86 -15.33
C GLU A 38 4.17 3.86 -13.97
N ILE A 39 2.93 4.36 -13.94
CA ILE A 39 2.13 4.51 -12.73
C ILE A 39 0.89 3.63 -12.86
N VAL A 40 0.65 2.78 -11.87
CA VAL A 40 -0.58 2.00 -11.75
C VAL A 40 -1.46 2.60 -10.66
N ARG A 41 -2.72 2.87 -10.99
CA ARG A 41 -3.74 3.29 -10.03
C ARG A 41 -4.37 2.05 -9.41
N CYS A 42 -4.38 1.98 -8.09
CA CYS A 42 -4.90 0.85 -7.33
C CYS A 42 -6.01 1.30 -6.38
N GLU A 43 -7.07 0.50 -6.26
CA GLU A 43 -8.09 0.68 -5.24
C GLU A 43 -7.58 0.20 -3.88
N VAL A 44 -7.81 1.01 -2.84
CA VAL A 44 -7.49 0.63 -1.46
C VAL A 44 -8.59 -0.23 -0.87
N LEU A 45 -8.25 -1.45 -0.47
CA LEU A 45 -9.17 -2.34 0.24
C LEU A 45 -9.02 -2.22 1.75
N ASP A 46 -7.78 -2.25 2.24
CA ASP A 46 -7.46 -1.93 3.63
C ASP A 46 -6.07 -1.30 3.77
N ILE A 47 -5.89 -0.52 4.83
CA ILE A 47 -4.62 0.12 5.14
C ILE A 47 -4.31 0.10 6.64
N SER A 48 -3.02 0.06 6.98
CA SER A 48 -2.50 0.13 8.34
C SER A 48 -1.25 1.01 8.42
N ALA A 49 -0.69 1.15 9.62
CA ALA A 49 0.55 1.89 9.86
C ALA A 49 1.75 1.33 9.10
N THR A 50 1.69 0.05 8.73
CA THR A 50 2.82 -0.71 8.19
C THR A 50 2.51 -1.40 6.88
N GLY A 51 1.33 -1.22 6.30
CA GLY A 51 1.01 -1.86 5.03
C GLY A 51 -0.33 -1.47 4.45
N ALA A 52 -0.58 -1.98 3.24
CA ALA A 52 -1.84 -1.83 2.53
C ALA A 52 -2.20 -3.11 1.79
N GLN A 53 -3.49 -3.34 1.61
CA GLN A 53 -4.03 -4.29 0.67
C GLN A 53 -4.72 -3.53 -0.46
N LEU A 54 -4.29 -3.80 -1.69
CA LEU A 54 -4.73 -3.10 -2.89
C LEU A 54 -5.38 -4.06 -3.88
N LEU A 55 -6.30 -3.54 -4.70
CA LEU A 55 -6.77 -4.16 -5.94
C LEU A 55 -6.16 -3.39 -7.12
N ALA A 56 -5.54 -4.11 -8.05
CA ALA A 56 -4.93 -3.57 -9.27
C ALA A 56 -5.32 -4.39 -10.50
N ASP A 57 -5.37 -3.75 -11.66
CA ASP A 57 -5.67 -4.41 -12.94
C ASP A 57 -4.54 -5.38 -13.36
N ASP A 58 -3.29 -5.01 -13.04
CA ASP A 58 -2.08 -5.77 -13.39
C ASP A 58 -1.37 -6.36 -12.16
N SER A 59 -0.72 -7.51 -12.39
CA SER A 59 0.06 -8.21 -11.36
C SER A 59 1.40 -7.51 -11.11
N MET A 60 1.85 -7.52 -9.85
CA MET A 60 3.18 -7.05 -9.45
C MET A 60 4.07 -8.21 -9.02
N LYS A 61 5.39 -7.98 -9.01
CA LYS A 61 6.35 -9.02 -8.61
C LYS A 61 6.50 -9.04 -7.08
N VAL A 62 6.28 -10.20 -6.47
CA VAL A 62 6.58 -10.40 -5.04
C VAL A 62 8.06 -10.11 -4.76
N GLY A 63 8.33 -9.35 -3.71
CA GLY A 63 9.65 -8.84 -3.33
C GLY A 63 10.09 -7.58 -4.07
N ALA A 64 9.30 -7.05 -5.01
CA ALA A 64 9.59 -5.76 -5.62
C ALA A 64 9.26 -4.63 -4.64
N ILE A 65 10.11 -3.60 -4.64
CA ILE A 65 9.94 -2.39 -3.85
C ILE A 65 9.48 -1.29 -4.79
N HIS A 66 8.37 -0.65 -4.44
CA HIS A 66 7.79 0.44 -5.21
C HIS A 66 7.65 1.69 -4.35
N THR A 67 7.64 2.84 -5.02
CA THR A 67 7.09 4.06 -4.42
C THR A 67 5.57 3.99 -4.51
N LEU A 68 4.89 4.29 -3.40
CA LEU A 68 3.45 4.41 -3.30
C LEU A 68 3.10 5.87 -2.99
N VAL A 69 2.21 6.45 -3.78
CA VAL A 69 1.58 7.74 -3.48
C VAL A 69 0.17 7.46 -3.01
N ILE A 70 -0.09 7.73 -1.73
CA ILE A 70 -1.38 7.51 -1.09
C ILE A 70 -2.18 8.80 -1.20
N ASP A 71 -3.34 8.69 -1.85
CA ASP A 71 -4.33 9.74 -1.99
C ASP A 71 -5.60 9.28 -1.28
N LEU A 72 -5.89 9.92 -0.14
CA LEU A 72 -7.06 9.61 0.67
C LEU A 72 -8.06 10.75 0.49
N ASP A 73 -9.27 10.43 0.01
CA ASP A 73 -10.34 11.39 -0.34
C ASP A 73 -10.63 12.45 0.76
N GLU A 74 -10.37 12.12 2.02
CA GLU A 74 -10.62 12.98 3.20
C GLU A 74 -9.50 14.01 3.48
N TYR A 75 -8.37 13.95 2.75
CA TYR A 75 -7.17 14.76 3.02
C TYR A 75 -6.60 15.41 1.77
N ASP A 76 -6.33 16.71 1.84
CA ASP A 76 -5.72 17.51 0.77
C ASP A 76 -4.20 17.28 0.64
N LYS A 77 -3.66 16.23 1.28
CA LYS A 77 -2.23 15.90 1.33
C LYS A 77 -2.00 14.45 0.94
N ASN A 78 -1.14 14.27 -0.07
CA ASN A 78 -0.68 12.94 -0.49
C ASN A 78 0.53 12.50 0.33
N TYR A 79 0.62 11.19 0.60
CA TYR A 79 1.75 10.60 1.31
C TYR A 79 2.58 9.73 0.36
N ARG A 80 3.90 9.98 0.30
CA ARG A 80 4.83 9.20 -0.52
C ARG A 80 5.60 8.21 0.35
N LEU A 81 5.30 6.92 0.19
CA LEU A 81 5.91 5.82 0.93
C LEU A 81 6.71 4.90 0.00
N ALA A 82 7.61 4.11 0.57
CA ALA A 82 8.19 2.96 -0.09
C ALA A 82 7.56 1.69 0.48
N GLY A 83 7.30 0.70 -0.35
CA GLY A 83 6.69 -0.55 0.10
C GLY A 83 7.12 -1.74 -0.72
N GLU A 84 7.28 -2.87 -0.05
CA GLU A 84 7.62 -4.16 -0.66
C GLU A 84 6.34 -4.99 -0.88
N VAL A 85 6.21 -5.57 -2.07
CA VAL A 85 5.14 -6.53 -2.37
C VAL A 85 5.40 -7.83 -1.61
N ARG A 86 4.56 -8.16 -0.64
CA ARG A 86 4.70 -9.38 0.18
C ARG A 86 3.96 -10.57 -0.39
N TRP A 87 2.86 -10.34 -1.09
CA TRP A 87 2.09 -11.38 -1.75
C TRP A 87 1.22 -10.80 -2.86
N VAL A 88 0.89 -11.64 -3.85
CA VAL A 88 -0.06 -11.35 -4.92
C VAL A 88 -1.01 -12.53 -5.08
N ARG A 89 -2.30 -12.25 -5.28
CA ARG A 89 -3.35 -13.25 -5.51
C ARG A 89 -4.26 -12.81 -6.65
N THR A 90 -4.61 -13.73 -7.54
CA THR A 90 -5.62 -13.45 -8.56
C THR A 90 -6.99 -13.24 -7.91
N HIS A 91 -7.74 -12.29 -8.47
CA HIS A 91 -9.12 -11.95 -8.10
C HIS A 91 -9.97 -11.89 -9.36
N ASN A 92 -11.29 -11.88 -9.21
CA ASN A 92 -12.19 -11.81 -10.36
C ASN A 92 -12.02 -10.50 -11.15
N ASP A 93 -11.70 -9.43 -10.43
CA ASP A 93 -11.58 -8.07 -10.96
C ASP A 93 -10.11 -7.60 -11.07
N GLY A 94 -9.14 -8.53 -11.10
CA GLY A 94 -7.72 -8.21 -11.23
C GLY A 94 -6.84 -8.96 -10.24
N PHE A 95 -5.98 -8.24 -9.52
CA PHE A 95 -5.01 -8.80 -8.58
C PHE A 95 -5.10 -8.12 -7.21
N LEU A 96 -5.20 -8.95 -6.17
CA LEU A 96 -5.01 -8.49 -4.79
C LEU A 96 -3.52 -8.49 -4.47
N ILE A 97 -3.05 -7.35 -3.98
CA ILE A 97 -1.62 -7.12 -3.71
C ILE A 97 -1.47 -6.66 -2.26
N GLY A 98 -0.61 -7.33 -1.51
CA GLY A 98 -0.27 -6.95 -0.15
C GLY A 98 1.08 -6.26 -0.09
N PHE A 99 1.10 -5.03 0.40
CA PHE A 99 2.32 -4.25 0.64
C PHE A 99 2.68 -4.21 2.12
N GLU A 100 3.98 -4.27 2.40
CA GLU A 100 4.58 -3.87 3.67
C GLU A 100 5.35 -2.57 3.45
N PHE A 101 5.03 -1.53 4.22
CA PHE A 101 5.69 -0.23 4.12
C PHE A 101 7.08 -0.31 4.75
N LEU A 102 8.06 0.24 4.04
CA LEU A 102 9.44 0.27 4.47
C LEU A 102 9.70 1.54 5.27
N ASP A 103 10.32 1.35 6.43
CA ASP A 103 10.82 2.44 7.25
C ASP A 103 12.13 2.96 6.63
N SER A 104 12.09 4.15 6.04
CA SER A 104 13.25 4.77 5.42
C SER A 104 13.26 6.27 5.71
N GLU A 105 14.44 6.83 5.98
CA GLU A 105 14.60 8.26 6.31
C GLU A 105 14.15 9.20 5.16
N GLN A 106 13.90 8.66 3.96
CA GLN A 106 13.52 9.43 2.77
C GLN A 106 12.04 9.26 2.39
N THR A 107 11.22 8.58 3.20
CA THR A 107 9.78 8.40 2.97
C THR A 107 8.95 9.18 3.97
N GLY A 108 7.71 9.52 3.62
CA GLY A 108 6.76 10.17 4.51
C GLY A 108 6.15 9.24 5.58
N ILE A 109 6.90 8.21 6.02
CA ILE A 109 6.36 7.13 6.86
C ILE A 109 6.02 7.59 8.27
N ASP A 110 6.76 8.54 8.84
CA ASP A 110 6.48 9.10 10.16
C ASP A 110 5.21 9.95 10.15
N ASP A 111 5.08 10.82 9.14
CA ASP A 111 3.87 11.60 8.88
C ASP A 111 2.64 10.69 8.71
N TRP A 112 2.82 9.59 7.96
CA TRP A 112 1.79 8.57 7.75
C TRP A 112 1.35 7.88 9.04
N LYS A 113 2.31 7.38 9.84
CA LYS A 113 2.04 6.76 11.13
C LYS A 113 1.35 7.75 12.09
N GLY A 114 1.77 9.02 12.09
CA GLY A 114 1.16 10.09 12.87
C GLY A 114 -0.29 10.36 12.48
N LEU A 115 -0.59 10.43 11.17
CA LEU A 115 -1.97 10.52 10.69
C LEU A 115 -2.79 9.33 11.17
N LEU A 116 -2.27 8.11 10.99
CA LEU A 116 -3.02 6.91 11.36
C LEU A 116 -3.33 6.79 12.84
N ALA A 117 -2.40 7.23 13.70
CA ALA A 117 -2.63 7.27 15.14
C ALA A 117 -3.83 8.16 15.52
N ASN A 118 -4.12 9.22 14.76
CA ASN A 118 -5.26 10.10 15.03
C ASN A 118 -6.61 9.42 14.78
N PHE A 119 -6.69 8.36 13.96
CA PHE A 119 -7.93 7.64 13.72
C PHE A 119 -8.19 6.50 14.73
N LEU A 120 -7.18 6.11 15.51
CA LEU A 120 -7.30 5.04 16.50
C LEU A 120 -7.73 5.56 17.89
N ASN A 121 -7.83 6.88 18.05
CA ASN A 121 -8.24 7.55 19.30
C ASN A 121 -9.73 7.93 19.31
#